data_AF-A0A7S4VZS7-F1
#
_entry.id   AF-A0A7S4VZS7-F1
#
_cell.length_a   1.000
_cell.length_b   1.000
_cell.length_c   1.000
_cell.angle_alpha   90.00
_cell.angle_beta   90.00
_cell.angle_gamma   90.00
#
_symmetry.space_group_name_H-M   'P 1'
#
loop_
_entity.id
_entity.type
_entity.pdbx_description
1 polymer ?
#
loop_
_entity_poly.entity_id
_entity_poly.type
_entity_poly.pdbx_seq_one_letter_code
_entity_poly.pdbx_strand_id
1 'polypeptide(L)'
;MTPAPCSALPPLEAAASPEAAPSAEEAHARRLALGCATAETEAFIQSCEFISLGCYCALSEALLHLGLRRHAYPFDWVRSPMDGVIHCFETGFEDFLTYTEVKEAHDLTCFAQARWGGSFWHHDLEDEKVQCDFERRVDRILGNTEVPSWKPRVFVRLLNSTRELDLALKLKDVLQCVFPLAPIYLLLIVDLQEVKGPHRLAGADSDRLLVHFLDSETVYKNTSLETQVDYRTRTEAYAAVVAFAIRYWSGGAKEGLAVQAHPSLAHLAAACEQYFGGNPADELFSPQYFKGHRLAVKHRTAPTLPRLIHGRKAEFMLPEGTVPGGLVQVNIFGEDVTLRLPPNAAAGHMMRCRLVEGVLTAVMVIAASTTPAIAATAPAITTSFTGELQKVGLLKNPA
;
A
#
# COMPACT_ATOMS: atom_id res chain seq x y z
N MET A 1 -41.71 6.30 18.80
CA MET A 1 -42.07 6.74 17.43
C MET A 1 -41.15 5.97 16.50
N THR A 2 -41.68 5.03 15.72
CA THR A 2 -40.89 4.34 14.69
C THR A 2 -40.65 5.34 13.55
N PRO A 3 -39.40 5.58 13.13
CA PRO A 3 -39.12 6.44 11.98
C PRO A 3 -39.85 5.90 10.75
N ALA A 4 -40.39 6.79 9.93
CA ALA A 4 -41.02 6.40 8.68
C ALA A 4 -39.99 5.67 7.81
N PRO A 5 -40.35 4.53 7.18
CA PRO A 5 -39.41 3.80 6.33
C PRO A 5 -38.97 4.71 5.18
N CYS A 6 -37.66 4.94 5.08
CA CYS A 6 -37.04 5.63 3.95
C CYS A 6 -37.51 4.93 2.67
N SER A 7 -38.32 5.62 1.88
CA SER A 7 -38.97 5.05 0.69
C SER A 7 -37.90 4.47 -0.24
N ALA A 8 -38.16 3.29 -0.82
CA ALA A 8 -37.24 2.60 -1.73
C ALA A 8 -36.80 3.51 -2.89
N LEU A 9 -35.66 4.18 -2.72
CA LEU A 9 -35.02 5.00 -3.74
C LEU A 9 -34.44 4.07 -4.82
N PRO A 10 -34.50 4.47 -6.11
CA PRO A 10 -33.83 3.74 -7.18
C PRO A 10 -32.32 3.65 -6.90
N PRO A 11 -31.62 2.61 -7.38
CA PRO A 11 -30.22 2.37 -7.10
C PRO A 11 -29.35 3.45 -7.74
N LEU A 12 -29.10 4.54 -7.01
CA LEU A 12 -28.22 5.61 -7.42
C LEU A 12 -26.82 5.40 -6.79
N GLU A 13 -26.15 4.31 -7.14
CA GLU A 13 -24.76 4.02 -6.70
C GLU A 13 -23.68 4.62 -7.63
N ALA A 14 -24.08 5.42 -8.63
CA ALA A 14 -23.17 5.99 -9.64
C ALA A 14 -22.56 7.37 -9.28
N ALA A 15 -22.98 8.01 -8.18
CA ALA A 15 -22.74 9.44 -8.00
C ALA A 15 -21.36 9.84 -7.46
N ALA A 16 -20.52 8.90 -7.00
CA ALA A 16 -19.30 9.26 -6.26
C ALA A 16 -17.97 8.76 -6.87
N SER A 17 -17.98 8.01 -7.97
CA SER A 17 -16.78 7.94 -8.83
C SER A 17 -16.96 8.93 -10.00
N PRO A 18 -16.01 9.83 -10.26
CA PRO A 18 -16.05 10.70 -11.42
C PRO A 18 -15.90 9.92 -12.74
N GLU A 19 -15.44 8.67 -12.69
CA GLU A 19 -15.27 7.81 -13.86
C GLU A 19 -16.46 6.84 -14.00
N ALA A 20 -16.95 6.69 -15.23
CA ALA A 20 -18.01 5.73 -15.52
C ALA A 20 -17.53 4.31 -15.17
N ALA A 21 -18.37 3.54 -14.46
CA ALA A 21 -18.07 2.15 -14.17
C ALA A 21 -17.75 1.40 -15.47
N PRO A 22 -16.70 0.57 -15.51
CA PRO A 22 -16.38 -0.17 -16.71
C PRO A 22 -17.50 -1.14 -17.04
N SER A 23 -17.63 -1.43 -18.33
CA SER A 23 -18.51 -2.49 -18.80
C SER A 23 -18.13 -3.84 -18.19
N ALA A 24 -19.09 -4.76 -18.13
CA ALA A 24 -18.85 -6.13 -17.66
C ALA A 24 -17.78 -6.85 -18.52
N GLU A 25 -17.70 -6.52 -19.80
CA GLU A 25 -16.69 -7.04 -20.73
C GLU A 25 -15.28 -6.55 -20.40
N GLU A 26 -15.11 -5.25 -20.12
CA GLU A 26 -13.82 -4.67 -19.71
C GLU A 26 -13.34 -5.24 -18.37
N ALA A 27 -14.25 -5.37 -17.40
CA ALA A 27 -13.94 -5.99 -16.11
C ALA A 27 -13.54 -7.47 -16.27
N HIS A 28 -14.22 -8.21 -17.14
CA HIS A 28 -13.86 -9.59 -17.46
C HIS A 28 -12.52 -9.70 -18.18
N ALA A 29 -12.27 -8.86 -19.20
CA ALA A 29 -11.00 -8.80 -19.92
C ALA A 29 -9.82 -8.49 -18.97
N ARG A 30 -10.03 -7.58 -18.01
CA ARG A 30 -9.02 -7.26 -16.98
C ARG A 30 -8.76 -8.45 -16.05
N ARG A 31 -9.81 -9.14 -15.58
CA ARG A 31 -9.66 -10.38 -14.80
C ARG A 31 -8.91 -11.46 -15.58
N LEU A 32 -9.21 -11.63 -16.87
CA LEU A 32 -8.50 -12.57 -17.74
C LEU A 32 -7.00 -12.22 -17.84
N ALA A 33 -6.67 -10.96 -18.09
CA ALA A 33 -5.27 -10.49 -18.17
C ALA A 33 -4.49 -10.72 -16.86
N LEU A 34 -5.17 -10.69 -15.72
CA LEU A 34 -4.59 -10.95 -14.39
C LEU A 34 -4.70 -12.42 -13.96
N GLY A 35 -5.20 -13.32 -14.81
CA GLY A 35 -5.33 -14.75 -14.51
C GLY A 35 -6.44 -15.11 -13.52
N CYS A 36 -7.48 -14.27 -13.40
CA CYS A 36 -8.66 -14.46 -12.55
C CYS A 36 -9.92 -14.89 -13.32
N ALA A 37 -9.74 -15.52 -14.49
CA ALA A 37 -10.84 -16.01 -15.34
C ALA A 37 -10.87 -17.55 -15.45
N THR A 38 -10.20 -18.26 -14.53
CA THR A 38 -10.33 -19.72 -14.39
C THR A 38 -11.65 -20.07 -13.71
N ALA A 39 -12.12 -21.31 -13.86
CA ALA A 39 -13.36 -21.77 -13.23
C ALA A 39 -13.29 -21.65 -11.70
N GLU A 40 -12.15 -21.98 -11.11
CA GLU A 40 -11.90 -21.91 -9.66
C GLU A 40 -11.94 -20.47 -9.16
N THR A 41 -11.26 -19.55 -9.87
CA THR A 41 -11.26 -18.13 -9.51
C THR A 41 -12.64 -17.50 -9.68
N GLU A 42 -13.39 -17.85 -10.72
CA GLU A 42 -14.74 -17.33 -10.93
C GLU A 42 -15.70 -17.86 -9.85
N ALA A 43 -15.63 -19.15 -9.51
CA ALA A 43 -16.41 -19.72 -8.42
C ALA A 43 -16.11 -19.03 -7.07
N PHE A 44 -14.82 -18.78 -6.78
CA PHE A 44 -14.43 -18.03 -5.59
C PHE A 44 -15.01 -16.61 -5.60
N ILE A 45 -14.84 -15.87 -6.70
CA ILE A 45 -15.39 -14.51 -6.87
C ILE A 45 -16.91 -14.51 -6.65
N GLN A 46 -17.62 -15.47 -7.22
CA GLN A 46 -19.07 -15.54 -7.09
C GLN A 46 -19.51 -15.86 -5.66
N SER A 47 -18.76 -16.71 -4.95
CA SER A 47 -19.06 -17.12 -3.58
C SER A 47 -18.78 -16.05 -2.52
N CYS A 48 -17.95 -15.05 -2.83
CA CYS A 48 -17.51 -14.03 -1.88
C CYS A 48 -18.15 -12.67 -2.13
N GLU A 49 -18.12 -11.83 -1.10
CA GLU A 49 -18.33 -10.39 -1.19
C GLU A 49 -17.00 -9.66 -1.00
N PHE A 50 -16.68 -8.69 -1.86
CA PHE A 50 -15.41 -7.95 -1.80
C PHE A 50 -15.64 -6.53 -1.27
N ILE A 51 -14.92 -6.17 -0.21
CA ILE A 51 -15.21 -4.97 0.57
C ILE A 51 -13.92 -4.21 0.82
N SER A 52 -13.88 -2.94 0.41
CA SER A 52 -12.81 -2.02 0.78
C SER A 52 -13.01 -1.56 2.23
N LEU A 53 -11.92 -1.55 3.00
CA LEU A 53 -11.88 -0.94 4.34
C LEU A 53 -11.26 0.48 4.32
N GLY A 54 -11.20 1.11 3.14
CA GLY A 54 -10.88 2.53 2.97
C GLY A 54 -9.39 2.88 2.98
N CYS A 55 -9.06 4.04 3.55
CA CYS A 55 -7.81 4.82 3.50
C CYS A 55 -7.46 5.45 2.16
N TYR A 56 -7.75 4.80 1.04
CA TYR A 56 -7.51 5.42 -0.24
C TYR A 56 -8.52 4.96 -1.30
N CYS A 57 -9.14 5.92 -1.98
CA CYS A 57 -10.21 5.72 -2.95
C CYS A 57 -9.82 4.81 -4.12
N ALA A 58 -8.54 4.83 -4.54
CA ALA A 58 -8.03 3.97 -5.61
C ALA A 58 -8.23 2.47 -5.35
N LEU A 59 -8.33 2.04 -4.09
CA LEU A 59 -8.61 0.64 -3.76
C LEU A 59 -10.05 0.26 -4.12
N SER A 60 -11.02 1.09 -3.78
CA SER A 60 -12.43 0.90 -4.14
C SER A 60 -12.64 0.99 -5.66
N GLU A 61 -11.83 1.82 -6.33
CA GLU A 61 -11.78 1.90 -7.80
C GLU A 61 -11.19 0.62 -8.41
N ALA A 62 -10.15 0.04 -7.81
CA ALA A 62 -9.56 -1.22 -8.27
C ALA A 62 -10.57 -2.38 -8.18
N LEU A 63 -11.35 -2.44 -7.09
CA LEU A 63 -12.43 -3.43 -6.96
C LEU A 63 -13.53 -3.22 -8.01
N LEU A 64 -13.89 -1.97 -8.30
CA LEU A 64 -14.85 -1.64 -9.36
C LEU A 64 -14.33 -2.09 -10.73
N HIS A 65 -13.08 -1.80 -11.06
CA HIS A 65 -12.48 -2.18 -12.34
C HIS A 65 -12.30 -3.68 -12.56
N LEU A 66 -12.23 -4.46 -11.50
CA LEU A 66 -12.24 -5.92 -11.58
C LEU A 66 -13.65 -6.49 -11.66
N GLY A 67 -14.70 -5.67 -11.57
CA GLY A 67 -16.09 -6.12 -11.48
C GLY A 67 -16.39 -6.87 -10.17
N LEU A 68 -15.62 -6.61 -9.12
CA LEU A 68 -15.75 -7.27 -7.81
C LEU A 68 -16.63 -6.47 -6.85
N ARG A 69 -16.69 -5.14 -7.03
CA ARG A 69 -17.54 -4.26 -6.22
C ARG A 69 -19.00 -4.35 -6.70
N ARG A 70 -19.82 -5.15 -6.02
CA ARG A 70 -21.26 -5.29 -6.32
C ARG A 70 -22.12 -4.20 -5.68
N HIS A 71 -21.60 -3.60 -4.62
CA HIS A 71 -22.28 -2.64 -3.76
C HIS A 71 -21.29 -1.59 -3.27
N ALA A 72 -21.78 -0.39 -2.93
CA ALA A 72 -21.01 0.56 -2.15
C ALA A 72 -20.98 0.16 -0.66
N TYR A 73 -19.89 0.45 0.03
CA TYR A 73 -19.68 0.17 1.45
C TYR A 73 -19.25 1.42 2.22
N PRO A 74 -19.35 1.45 3.56
CA PRO A 74 -19.14 2.67 4.35
C PRO A 74 -17.75 3.29 4.16
N PHE A 75 -16.71 2.47 3.98
CA PHE A 75 -15.34 2.95 3.82
C PHE A 75 -14.93 3.18 2.37
N ASP A 76 -15.84 3.01 1.40
CA ASP A 76 -15.56 3.39 0.02
C ASP A 76 -15.39 4.91 -0.05
N TRP A 77 -14.23 5.33 -0.56
CA TRP A 77 -13.89 6.75 -0.71
C TRP A 77 -13.84 7.55 0.61
N VAL A 78 -13.45 6.89 1.71
CA VAL A 78 -13.25 7.52 3.01
C VAL A 78 -11.80 7.33 3.46
N ARG A 79 -11.20 8.35 4.09
CA ARG A 79 -9.92 8.19 4.79
C ARG A 79 -10.19 7.54 6.14
N SER A 80 -9.57 6.40 6.39
CA SER A 80 -9.77 5.63 7.61
C SER A 80 -8.44 5.14 8.18
N PRO A 81 -8.18 5.32 9.49
CA PRO A 81 -7.14 4.57 10.18
C PRO A 81 -7.68 3.18 10.57
N MET A 82 -6.80 2.19 10.72
CA MET A 82 -7.21 0.81 11.00
C MET A 82 -7.87 0.65 12.37
N ASP A 83 -7.41 1.35 13.40
CA ASP A 83 -8.06 1.40 14.72
C ASP A 83 -9.47 2.01 14.65
N GLY A 84 -9.66 3.03 13.81
CA GLY A 84 -10.98 3.58 13.49
C GLY A 84 -11.92 2.57 12.83
N VAL A 85 -11.42 1.80 11.85
CA VAL A 85 -12.21 0.71 11.24
C VAL A 85 -12.61 -0.33 12.30
N ILE A 86 -11.67 -0.72 13.17
CA ILE A 86 -11.93 -1.64 14.27
C ILE A 86 -13.01 -1.09 15.20
N HIS A 87 -12.87 0.17 15.61
CA HIS A 87 -13.85 0.87 16.46
C HIS A 87 -15.24 0.84 15.84
N CYS A 88 -15.39 1.19 14.56
CA CYS A 88 -16.69 1.17 13.89
C CYS A 88 -17.36 -0.21 13.92
N PHE A 89 -16.61 -1.30 13.76
CA PHE A 89 -17.17 -2.64 13.90
C PHE A 89 -17.51 -3.00 15.36
N GLU A 90 -16.67 -2.60 16.32
CA GLU A 90 -16.89 -2.84 17.75
C GLU A 90 -18.11 -2.07 18.29
N THR A 91 -18.41 -0.89 17.74
CA THR A 91 -19.54 -0.03 18.16
C THR A 91 -20.76 -0.11 17.26
N GLY A 92 -20.75 -0.99 16.24
CA GLY A 92 -21.84 -1.06 15.27
C GLY A 92 -22.07 0.24 14.50
N PHE A 93 -20.99 1.00 14.26
CA PHE A 93 -20.98 2.26 13.51
C PHE A 93 -21.77 3.43 14.15
N GLU A 94 -22.04 3.37 15.46
CA GLU A 94 -22.85 4.37 16.19
C GLU A 94 -22.43 5.82 15.94
N ASP A 95 -21.12 6.08 15.84
CA ASP A 95 -20.54 7.40 15.65
C ASP A 95 -19.89 7.60 14.27
N PHE A 96 -20.26 6.79 13.28
CA PHE A 96 -19.61 6.79 11.96
C PHE A 96 -19.73 8.14 11.23
N LEU A 97 -20.91 8.77 11.25
CA LEU A 97 -21.20 10.03 10.57
C LEU A 97 -20.88 11.28 11.42
N THR A 98 -20.09 11.12 12.50
CA THR A 98 -19.64 12.27 13.30
C THR A 98 -18.48 13.00 12.62
N TYR A 99 -18.38 14.30 12.85
CA TYR A 99 -17.25 15.15 12.47
C TYR A 99 -17.20 16.36 13.41
N THR A 100 -16.03 17.00 13.55
CA THR A 100 -15.91 18.24 14.34
C THR A 100 -15.46 19.44 13.51
N GLU A 101 -15.03 19.23 12.27
CA GLU A 101 -14.51 20.28 11.41
C GLU A 101 -14.93 20.03 9.96
N VAL A 102 -15.16 21.12 9.22
CA VAL A 102 -15.37 21.12 7.76
C VAL A 102 -14.27 21.97 7.14
N LYS A 103 -13.49 21.39 6.21
CA LYS A 103 -12.36 22.05 5.55
C LYS A 103 -12.55 22.06 4.04
N GLU A 104 -12.11 23.12 3.38
CA GLU A 104 -11.99 23.19 1.93
C GLU A 104 -10.52 22.95 1.54
N ALA A 105 -10.24 21.91 0.75
CA ALA A 105 -8.89 21.61 0.28
C ALA A 105 -8.93 20.91 -1.08
N HIS A 106 -8.11 21.40 -2.03
CA HIS A 106 -8.02 20.83 -3.39
C HIS A 106 -9.38 20.71 -4.11
N ASP A 107 -10.23 21.74 -4.00
CA ASP A 107 -11.59 21.78 -4.55
C ASP A 107 -12.54 20.69 -3.99
N LEU A 108 -12.21 20.14 -2.81
CA LEU A 108 -13.03 19.18 -2.08
C LEU A 108 -13.38 19.73 -0.69
N THR A 109 -14.64 19.51 -0.30
CA THR A 109 -15.10 19.68 1.08
C THR A 109 -14.79 18.42 1.88
N CYS A 110 -14.03 18.58 2.96
CA CYS A 110 -13.63 17.53 3.87
C CYS A 110 -14.38 17.65 5.20
N PHE A 111 -15.17 16.65 5.55
CA PHE A 111 -15.73 16.48 6.90
C PHE A 111 -14.72 15.72 7.74
N ALA A 112 -13.99 16.45 8.57
CA ALA A 112 -12.77 16.02 9.24
C ALA A 112 -13.00 15.67 10.72
N GLN A 113 -12.03 14.95 11.29
CA GLN A 113 -11.96 14.62 12.71
C GLN A 113 -13.22 13.87 13.20
N ALA A 114 -13.64 12.85 12.43
CA ALA A 114 -14.68 11.95 12.90
C ALA A 114 -14.25 11.28 14.21
N ARG A 115 -15.19 10.91 15.08
CA ARG A 115 -14.87 10.36 16.41
C ARG A 115 -14.01 9.09 16.34
N TRP A 116 -14.17 8.32 15.27
CA TRP A 116 -13.40 7.12 14.98
C TRP A 116 -12.05 7.41 14.28
N GLY A 117 -11.68 8.67 14.08
CA GLY A 117 -10.36 9.11 13.61
C GLY A 117 -10.19 9.25 12.09
N GLY A 118 -11.27 9.14 11.31
CA GLY A 118 -11.22 9.32 9.85
C GLY A 118 -11.88 10.62 9.34
N SER A 119 -12.04 10.69 8.03
CA SER A 119 -12.63 11.85 7.34
C SER A 119 -13.29 11.51 6.00
N PHE A 120 -14.23 12.34 5.58
CA PHE A 120 -15.02 12.19 4.36
C PHE A 120 -14.67 13.29 3.37
N TRP A 121 -14.20 12.91 2.18
CA TRP A 121 -13.69 13.84 1.14
C TRP A 121 -14.58 13.93 -0.10
N HIS A 122 -15.57 13.04 -0.21
CA HIS A 122 -16.41 12.86 -1.39
C HIS A 122 -17.91 12.87 -1.07
N HIS A 123 -18.26 13.21 0.18
CA HIS A 123 -19.61 13.08 0.69
C HIS A 123 -19.93 14.32 1.52
N ASP A 124 -21.08 14.94 1.24
CA ASP A 124 -21.64 15.98 2.10
C ASP A 124 -22.43 15.31 3.22
N LEU A 125 -21.91 15.36 4.45
CA LEU A 125 -22.58 14.72 5.58
C LEU A 125 -23.80 15.49 6.10
N GLU A 126 -24.02 16.72 5.64
CA GLU A 126 -25.20 17.51 5.97
C GLU A 126 -26.39 17.19 5.05
N ASP A 127 -26.16 16.47 3.94
CA ASP A 127 -27.21 15.96 3.07
C ASP A 127 -27.87 14.71 3.68
N GLU A 128 -29.15 14.82 4.03
CA GLU A 128 -29.98 13.73 4.57
C GLU A 128 -29.96 12.48 3.68
N LYS A 129 -29.85 12.65 2.36
CA LYS A 129 -29.77 11.52 1.43
C LYS A 129 -28.44 10.78 1.58
N VAL A 130 -27.33 11.49 1.74
CA VAL A 130 -26.02 10.90 1.97
C VAL A 130 -26.00 10.14 3.30
N GLN A 131 -26.63 10.69 4.34
CA GLN A 131 -26.79 10.01 5.64
C GLN A 131 -27.58 8.69 5.48
N CYS A 132 -28.74 8.73 4.83
CA CYS A 132 -29.55 7.53 4.53
C CYS A 132 -28.76 6.49 3.70
N ASP A 133 -27.97 6.95 2.73
CA ASP A 133 -27.12 6.06 1.93
C ASP A 133 -26.06 5.37 2.80
N PHE A 134 -25.45 6.08 3.74
CA PHE A 134 -24.49 5.49 4.67
C PHE A 134 -25.13 4.52 5.65
N GLU A 135 -26.32 4.82 6.19
CA GLU A 135 -27.08 3.88 7.03
C GLU A 135 -27.31 2.56 6.29
N ARG A 136 -27.76 2.63 5.03
CA ARG A 136 -27.94 1.44 4.17
C ARG A 136 -26.64 0.68 3.93
N ARG A 137 -25.52 1.40 3.68
CA ARG A 137 -24.20 0.78 3.50
C ARG A 137 -23.71 0.09 4.79
N VAL A 138 -24.00 0.67 5.95
CA VAL A 138 -23.68 0.11 7.28
C VAL A 138 -24.50 -1.15 7.53
N ASP A 139 -25.81 -1.11 7.31
CA ASP A 139 -26.66 -2.29 7.44
C ASP A 139 -26.21 -3.43 6.51
N ARG A 140 -25.82 -3.09 5.29
CA ARG A 140 -25.29 -4.05 4.31
C ARG A 140 -23.97 -4.68 4.74
N ILE A 141 -23.02 -3.88 5.24
CA ILE A 141 -21.73 -4.43 5.67
C ILE A 141 -21.92 -5.35 6.87
N LEU A 142 -22.80 -4.99 7.82
CA LEU A 142 -23.15 -5.78 9.00
C LEU A 142 -24.00 -7.02 8.69
N GLY A 143 -24.57 -7.08 7.50
CA GLY A 143 -25.26 -8.26 7.00
C GLY A 143 -26.77 -8.26 7.24
N ASN A 144 -27.35 -7.09 7.47
CA ASN A 144 -28.75 -6.87 7.81
C ASN A 144 -29.66 -6.72 6.57
N THR A 145 -29.08 -6.49 5.38
CA THR A 145 -29.83 -6.17 4.14
C THR A 145 -29.37 -7.00 2.93
N GLU A 146 -28.83 -6.39 1.86
CA GLU A 146 -28.62 -7.01 0.54
C GLU A 146 -27.60 -8.15 0.55
N VAL A 147 -26.68 -8.14 1.52
CA VAL A 147 -25.65 -9.16 1.69
C VAL A 147 -25.84 -9.82 3.04
N PRO A 148 -26.17 -11.11 3.12
CA PRO A 148 -26.39 -11.76 4.41
C PRO A 148 -25.10 -11.93 5.22
N SER A 149 -25.23 -11.97 6.55
CA SER A 149 -24.10 -12.09 7.49
C SER A 149 -23.30 -13.39 7.39
N TRP A 150 -23.85 -14.44 6.78
CA TRP A 150 -23.18 -15.73 6.56
C TRP A 150 -22.39 -15.82 5.25
N LYS A 151 -22.57 -14.86 4.32
CA LYS A 151 -21.85 -14.88 3.04
C LYS A 151 -20.35 -14.70 3.29
N PRO A 152 -19.46 -15.51 2.68
CA PRO A 152 -18.01 -15.30 2.76
C PRO A 152 -17.60 -13.88 2.33
N ARG A 153 -16.66 -13.27 3.03
CA ARG A 153 -16.23 -11.88 2.77
C ARG A 153 -14.72 -11.78 2.59
N VAL A 154 -14.31 -11.02 1.58
CA VAL A 154 -12.93 -10.62 1.32
C VAL A 154 -12.82 -9.13 1.64
N PHE A 155 -12.23 -8.82 2.77
CA PHE A 155 -11.90 -7.46 3.17
C PHE A 155 -10.54 -7.08 2.62
N VAL A 156 -10.44 -5.92 1.99
CA VAL A 156 -9.20 -5.39 1.42
C VAL A 156 -8.90 -4.04 2.06
N ARG A 157 -7.66 -3.88 2.54
CA ARG A 157 -7.22 -2.68 3.24
C ARG A 157 -5.85 -2.25 2.72
N LEU A 158 -5.74 -1.00 2.26
CA LEU A 158 -4.45 -0.35 2.02
C LEU A 158 -3.96 0.31 3.31
N LEU A 159 -2.85 -0.12 3.89
CA LEU A 159 -2.43 0.43 5.17
C LEU A 159 -2.14 1.94 5.08
N ASN A 160 -2.62 2.69 6.06
CA ASN A 160 -2.26 4.10 6.20
C ASN A 160 -0.82 4.26 6.70
N SER A 161 -0.35 3.32 7.51
CA SER A 161 1.03 3.28 8.01
C SER A 161 1.42 1.84 8.26
N THR A 162 2.72 1.54 8.18
CA THR A 162 3.23 0.22 8.60
C THR A 162 2.91 -0.14 10.04
N ARG A 163 2.66 0.85 10.91
CA ARG A 163 2.21 0.61 12.30
C ARG A 163 0.86 -0.09 12.37
N GLU A 164 0.02 0.03 11.34
CA GLU A 164 -1.27 -0.67 11.30
C GLU A 164 -1.11 -2.18 11.19
N LEU A 165 0.07 -2.70 10.81
CA LEU A 165 0.33 -4.14 10.85
C LEU A 165 0.13 -4.70 12.26
N ASP A 166 0.45 -3.94 13.32
CA ASP A 166 0.27 -4.37 14.71
C ASP A 166 -1.22 -4.64 15.05
N LEU A 167 -2.14 -4.08 14.27
CA LEU A 167 -3.58 -4.23 14.43
C LEU A 167 -4.19 -5.29 13.49
N ALA A 168 -3.41 -5.89 12.60
CA ALA A 168 -3.88 -6.83 11.58
C ALA A 168 -4.68 -8.02 12.17
N LEU A 169 -4.16 -8.62 13.24
CA LEU A 169 -4.83 -9.75 13.90
C LEU A 169 -6.07 -9.28 14.67
N LYS A 170 -5.99 -8.14 15.37
CA LYS A 170 -7.16 -7.56 16.06
C LYS A 170 -8.30 -7.29 15.06
N LEU A 171 -7.99 -6.69 13.91
CA LEU A 171 -8.98 -6.43 12.86
C LEU A 171 -9.62 -7.74 12.37
N LYS A 172 -8.80 -8.77 12.08
CA LYS A 172 -9.32 -10.09 11.68
C LYS A 172 -10.25 -10.69 12.73
N ASP A 173 -9.87 -10.62 14.00
CA ASP A 173 -10.64 -11.19 15.11
C ASP A 173 -11.97 -10.44 15.31
N VAL A 174 -11.96 -9.10 15.22
CA VAL A 174 -13.17 -8.27 15.29
C VAL A 174 -14.11 -8.60 14.12
N LEU A 175 -13.60 -8.67 12.89
CA LEU A 175 -14.40 -9.08 11.74
C LEU A 175 -14.98 -10.49 11.91
N GLN A 176 -14.20 -11.44 12.43
CA GLN A 176 -14.68 -12.80 12.68
C GLN A 176 -15.75 -12.84 13.80
N CYS A 177 -15.63 -11.97 14.80
CA CYS A 177 -16.63 -11.83 15.87
C CYS A 177 -17.96 -11.25 15.35
N VAL A 178 -17.89 -10.26 14.45
CA VAL A 178 -19.08 -9.67 13.81
C VAL A 178 -19.76 -10.66 12.86
N PHE A 179 -18.98 -11.49 12.16
CA PHE A 179 -19.48 -12.48 11.20
C PHE A 179 -19.12 -13.93 11.59
N PRO A 180 -19.69 -14.47 12.69
CA PRO A 180 -19.27 -15.76 13.24
C PRO A 180 -19.53 -16.95 12.30
N LEU A 181 -20.46 -16.81 11.36
CA LEU A 181 -20.82 -17.85 10.38
C LEU A 181 -20.13 -17.69 9.02
N ALA A 182 -19.53 -16.52 8.74
CA ALA A 182 -18.90 -16.27 7.45
C ALA A 182 -17.40 -16.61 7.50
N PRO A 183 -16.87 -17.28 6.47
CA PRO A 183 -15.44 -17.27 6.20
C PRO A 183 -14.95 -15.84 5.92
N ILE A 184 -14.00 -15.37 6.73
CA ILE A 184 -13.37 -14.06 6.57
C ILE A 184 -11.99 -14.22 5.93
N TYR A 185 -11.78 -13.51 4.81
CA TYR A 185 -10.49 -13.30 4.17
C TYR A 185 -10.08 -11.85 4.31
N LEU A 186 -8.83 -11.60 4.69
CA LEU A 186 -8.28 -10.27 4.89
C LEU A 186 -7.02 -10.10 4.03
N LEU A 187 -7.06 -9.14 3.12
CA LEU A 187 -5.92 -8.70 2.31
C LEU A 187 -5.44 -7.35 2.80
N LEU A 188 -4.21 -7.28 3.28
CA LEU A 188 -3.53 -6.04 3.62
C LEU A 188 -2.53 -5.67 2.53
N ILE A 189 -2.58 -4.44 2.03
CA ILE A 189 -1.65 -3.91 1.03
C ILE A 189 -0.74 -2.91 1.74
N VAL A 190 0.57 -3.08 1.58
CA VAL A 190 1.60 -2.24 2.21
C VAL A 190 2.39 -1.56 1.10
N ASP A 191 2.23 -0.25 0.97
CA ASP A 191 2.92 0.56 -0.04
C ASP A 191 4.37 0.87 0.34
N LEU A 192 5.12 1.46 -0.59
CA LEU A 192 6.47 1.97 -0.38
C LEU A 192 7.45 0.91 0.13
N GLN A 193 7.42 -0.29 -0.43
CA GLN A 193 8.33 -1.36 -0.05
C GLN A 193 9.52 -1.46 -1.02
N GLU A 194 10.66 -1.99 -0.58
CA GLU A 194 11.76 -2.31 -1.52
C GLU A 194 11.62 -3.71 -2.11
N VAL A 195 11.08 -4.63 -1.32
CA VAL A 195 10.77 -5.99 -1.74
C VAL A 195 9.27 -6.05 -1.96
N LYS A 196 8.87 -6.38 -3.19
CA LYS A 196 7.47 -6.58 -3.53
C LYS A 196 7.09 -8.05 -3.42
N GLY A 197 5.81 -8.28 -3.16
CA GLY A 197 5.22 -9.61 -3.28
C GLY A 197 4.32 -9.99 -2.11
N PRO A 198 3.76 -11.21 -2.19
CA PRO A 198 2.83 -11.72 -1.22
C PRO A 198 3.56 -12.34 -0.02
N HIS A 199 3.02 -12.06 1.16
CA HIS A 199 3.48 -12.51 2.46
C HIS A 199 2.33 -13.09 3.26
N ARG A 200 2.63 -14.07 4.10
CA ARG A 200 1.67 -14.65 5.06
C ARG A 200 2.34 -14.90 6.39
N LEU A 201 1.53 -15.05 7.44
CA LEU A 201 2.01 -15.64 8.68
C LEU A 201 2.05 -17.17 8.54
N ALA A 202 2.95 -17.81 9.27
CA ALA A 202 3.00 -19.25 9.41
C ALA A 202 1.96 -19.73 10.43
N GLY A 203 1.32 -20.86 10.15
CA GLY A 203 0.24 -21.43 10.98
C GLY A 203 -1.05 -21.65 10.20
N ALA A 204 -1.96 -22.44 10.75
CA ALA A 204 -3.25 -22.75 10.11
C ALA A 204 -4.22 -21.54 10.17
N ASP A 205 -4.17 -20.76 11.25
CA ASP A 205 -5.10 -19.65 11.47
C ASP A 205 -4.84 -18.43 10.57
N SER A 206 -3.74 -18.44 9.83
CA SER A 206 -3.27 -17.36 8.95
C SER A 206 -3.53 -17.60 7.47
N ASP A 207 -4.10 -18.73 7.06
CA ASP A 207 -4.31 -19.02 5.62
C ASP A 207 -5.26 -18.03 4.92
N ARG A 208 -6.09 -17.32 5.70
CA ARG A 208 -7.01 -16.29 5.22
C ARG A 208 -6.54 -14.85 5.50
N LEU A 209 -5.31 -14.67 5.96
CA LEU A 209 -4.66 -13.36 6.06
C LEU A 209 -3.49 -13.31 5.09
N LEU A 210 -3.61 -12.46 4.08
CA LEU A 210 -2.54 -12.19 3.13
C LEU A 210 -2.08 -10.74 3.28
N VAL A 211 -0.77 -10.53 3.26
CA VAL A 211 -0.17 -9.19 3.23
C VAL A 211 0.62 -9.07 1.94
N HIS A 212 0.39 -8.04 1.14
CA HIS A 212 1.11 -7.85 -0.10
C HIS A 212 1.92 -6.56 -0.05
N PHE A 213 3.23 -6.68 -0.24
CA PHE A 213 4.13 -5.55 -0.33
C PHE A 213 4.14 -5.02 -1.76
N LEU A 214 3.91 -3.72 -1.91
CA LEU A 214 4.01 -3.01 -3.17
C LEU A 214 5.22 -2.10 -3.15
N ASP A 215 6.05 -2.22 -4.18
CA ASP A 215 7.24 -1.40 -4.26
C ASP A 215 6.95 0.02 -4.76
N SER A 216 7.78 0.96 -4.32
CA SER A 216 7.60 2.36 -4.67
C SER A 216 7.72 2.63 -6.18
N GLU A 217 8.46 1.81 -6.93
CA GLU A 217 8.59 2.00 -8.36
C GLU A 217 7.33 1.55 -9.10
N THR A 218 6.67 0.48 -8.67
CA THR A 218 5.41 0.04 -9.27
C THR A 218 4.31 1.10 -9.10
N VAL A 219 4.28 1.76 -7.93
CA VAL A 219 3.16 2.63 -7.54
C VAL A 219 3.44 4.12 -7.82
N TYR A 220 4.69 4.58 -7.71
CA TYR A 220 5.05 6.02 -7.76
C TYR A 220 6.16 6.35 -8.79
N LYS A 221 6.24 5.60 -9.90
CA LYS A 221 7.19 5.88 -10.98
C LYS A 221 7.03 7.33 -11.49
N ASN A 222 8.13 8.08 -11.50
CA ASN A 222 8.31 9.38 -12.18
C ASN A 222 7.62 10.63 -11.59
N THR A 223 7.17 10.62 -10.34
CA THR A 223 6.54 11.82 -9.75
C THR A 223 7.56 12.78 -9.16
N SER A 224 8.14 13.63 -10.01
CA SER A 224 8.64 14.93 -9.55
C SER A 224 7.50 15.94 -9.31
N LEU A 225 6.25 15.64 -9.67
CA LEU A 225 5.06 16.46 -9.36
C LEU A 225 3.76 15.63 -9.48
N GLU A 226 2.85 15.91 -8.55
CA GLU A 226 1.53 15.33 -8.27
C GLU A 226 0.52 15.44 -9.44
N THR A 227 0.67 14.69 -10.51
CA THR A 227 -0.31 14.69 -11.61
C THR A 227 -1.16 13.41 -11.61
N GLN A 228 -2.40 13.52 -12.09
CA GLN A 228 -3.42 12.45 -12.19
C GLN A 228 -2.92 11.12 -12.79
N VAL A 229 -1.79 11.12 -13.52
CA VAL A 229 -1.09 9.93 -14.03
C VAL A 229 -0.75 8.92 -12.91
N ASP A 230 -0.65 9.39 -11.67
CA ASP A 230 -0.41 8.55 -10.50
C ASP A 230 -1.64 7.67 -10.15
N TYR A 231 -2.86 8.22 -10.15
CA TYR A 231 -4.05 7.53 -9.64
C TYR A 231 -4.35 6.21 -10.36
N ARG A 232 -4.38 6.22 -11.70
CA ARG A 232 -4.66 5.02 -12.50
C ARG A 232 -3.59 3.95 -12.30
N THR A 233 -2.31 4.34 -12.23
CA THR A 233 -1.19 3.42 -11.99
C THR A 233 -1.36 2.71 -10.64
N ARG A 234 -1.71 3.46 -9.59
CA ARG A 234 -2.01 2.89 -8.26
C ARG A 234 -3.20 1.93 -8.31
N THR A 235 -4.29 2.33 -8.96
CA THR A 235 -5.48 1.49 -9.13
C THR A 235 -5.17 0.18 -9.85
N GLU A 236 -4.37 0.21 -10.92
CA GLU A 236 -3.93 -0.98 -11.65
C GLU A 236 -3.02 -1.88 -10.78
N ALA A 237 -2.11 -1.29 -10.00
CA ALA A 237 -1.27 -2.03 -9.06
C ALA A 237 -2.09 -2.73 -7.97
N TYR A 238 -3.07 -2.04 -7.36
CA TYR A 238 -3.96 -2.63 -6.36
C TYR A 238 -4.85 -3.72 -6.96
N ALA A 239 -5.35 -3.54 -8.19
CA ALA A 239 -6.11 -4.55 -8.88
C ALA A 239 -5.29 -5.84 -9.10
N ALA A 240 -4.02 -5.71 -9.47
CA ALA A 240 -3.12 -6.86 -9.60
C ALA A 240 -2.90 -7.60 -8.27
N VAL A 241 -2.82 -6.88 -7.16
CA VAL A 241 -2.71 -7.46 -5.80
C VAL A 241 -3.99 -8.19 -5.38
N VAL A 242 -5.16 -7.60 -5.62
CA VAL A 242 -6.45 -8.26 -5.36
C VAL A 242 -6.60 -9.53 -6.21
N ALA A 243 -6.25 -9.45 -7.50
CA ALA A 243 -6.24 -10.60 -8.40
C ALA A 243 -5.30 -11.71 -7.91
N PHE A 244 -4.11 -11.36 -7.41
CA PHE A 244 -3.22 -12.33 -6.77
C PHE A 244 -3.91 -13.06 -5.61
N ALA A 245 -4.55 -12.32 -4.70
CA ALA A 245 -5.21 -12.90 -3.53
C ALA A 245 -6.38 -13.83 -3.92
N ILE A 246 -7.16 -13.48 -4.95
CA ILE A 246 -8.21 -14.33 -5.52
C ILE A 246 -7.64 -15.65 -6.01
N ARG A 247 -6.57 -15.61 -6.82
CA ARG A 247 -5.92 -16.84 -7.31
C ARG A 247 -5.43 -17.70 -6.13
N TYR A 248 -4.80 -17.07 -5.14
CA TYR A 248 -4.28 -17.76 -3.97
C TYR A 248 -5.38 -18.46 -3.15
N TRP A 249 -6.50 -17.80 -2.88
CA TRP A 249 -7.60 -18.34 -2.05
C TRP A 249 -8.58 -19.24 -2.82
N SER A 250 -8.67 -19.13 -4.15
CA SER A 250 -9.53 -19.99 -4.98
C SER A 250 -9.14 -21.47 -4.96
N GLY A 251 -7.95 -21.81 -4.44
CA GLY A 251 -7.47 -23.19 -4.36
C GLY A 251 -7.03 -23.79 -5.70
N GLY A 252 -7.02 -22.99 -6.78
CA GLY A 252 -6.44 -23.37 -8.07
C GLY A 252 -4.94 -23.70 -7.96
N ALA A 253 -4.31 -24.04 -9.09
CA ALA A 253 -2.89 -24.42 -9.13
C ALA A 253 -2.02 -23.36 -8.43
N LYS A 254 -1.59 -23.67 -7.19
CA LYS A 254 -0.66 -22.85 -6.42
C LYS A 254 0.75 -22.88 -7.01
N GLU A 255 0.96 -23.71 -8.03
CA GLU A 255 2.19 -23.79 -8.80
C GLU A 255 2.54 -22.40 -9.35
N GLY A 256 3.70 -21.88 -8.95
CA GLY A 256 4.17 -20.55 -9.35
C GLY A 256 3.74 -19.39 -8.44
N LEU A 257 2.82 -19.58 -7.48
CA LEU A 257 2.48 -18.54 -6.50
C LEU A 257 3.42 -18.64 -5.28
N ALA A 258 4.61 -18.04 -5.40
CA ALA A 258 5.54 -17.96 -4.30
C ALA A 258 5.04 -16.96 -3.24
N VAL A 259 4.61 -17.45 -2.08
CA VAL A 259 4.22 -16.64 -0.92
C VAL A 259 5.24 -16.79 0.20
N GLN A 260 5.85 -15.68 0.61
CA GLN A 260 6.83 -15.69 1.69
C GLN A 260 6.12 -15.82 3.05
N ALA A 261 6.45 -16.89 3.78
CA ALA A 261 5.93 -17.11 5.12
C ALA A 261 6.81 -16.45 6.19
N HIS A 262 6.17 -15.84 7.19
CA HIS A 262 6.83 -15.25 8.35
C HIS A 262 6.36 -15.93 9.63
N PRO A 263 7.23 -16.21 10.61
CA PRO A 263 6.87 -16.94 11.82
C PRO A 263 5.96 -16.15 12.77
N SER A 264 5.95 -14.82 12.68
CA SER A 264 5.07 -13.97 13.46
C SER A 264 4.82 -12.62 12.79
N LEU A 265 3.81 -11.90 13.27
CA LEU A 265 3.50 -10.55 12.83
C LEU A 265 4.67 -9.58 13.05
N ALA A 266 5.43 -9.75 14.14
CA ALA A 266 6.62 -8.95 14.40
C ALA A 266 7.72 -9.17 13.35
N HIS A 267 7.92 -10.41 12.88
CA HIS A 267 8.88 -10.69 11.80
C HIS A 267 8.42 -10.11 10.46
N LEU A 268 7.11 -10.18 10.17
CA LEU A 268 6.52 -9.55 9.00
C LEU A 268 6.70 -8.02 9.05
N ALA A 269 6.35 -7.38 10.17
CA ALA A 269 6.51 -5.93 10.35
C ALA A 269 7.98 -5.49 10.28
N ALA A 270 8.91 -6.32 10.78
CA ALA A 270 10.33 -6.07 10.69
C ALA A 270 10.88 -6.16 9.26
N ALA A 271 10.18 -6.82 8.34
CA ALA A 271 10.53 -6.88 6.93
C ALA A 271 10.05 -5.64 6.14
N CYS A 272 9.20 -4.80 6.73
CA CYS A 272 8.64 -3.62 6.07
C CYS A 272 9.57 -2.41 6.14
N GLU A 273 9.65 -1.67 5.05
CA GLU A 273 10.04 -0.27 5.06
C GLU A 273 8.97 0.55 5.79
N GLN A 274 9.37 1.35 6.78
CA GLN A 274 8.41 2.10 7.59
C GLN A 274 7.94 3.37 6.86
N TYR A 275 6.63 3.58 6.79
CA TYR A 275 6.02 4.76 6.17
C TYR A 275 4.78 5.27 6.93
N PHE A 276 4.39 6.49 6.59
CA PHE A 276 3.18 7.15 7.06
C PHE A 276 2.42 7.82 5.90
N GLY A 277 1.13 7.52 5.78
CA GLY A 277 0.18 7.93 4.74
C GLY A 277 -0.46 9.30 4.93
N GLY A 278 -0.02 10.06 5.93
CA GLY A 278 -0.72 11.25 6.41
C GLY A 278 -1.78 10.92 7.47
N ASN A 279 -2.30 11.94 8.12
CA ASN A 279 -3.36 11.84 9.13
C ASN A 279 -4.72 11.55 8.47
N PRO A 280 -5.34 10.38 8.69
CA PRO A 280 -6.65 10.07 8.08
C PRO A 280 -7.78 10.97 8.55
N ALA A 281 -7.60 11.70 9.66
CA ALA A 281 -8.62 12.58 10.21
C ALA A 281 -8.79 13.87 9.39
N ASP A 282 -7.79 14.31 8.62
CA ASP A 282 -7.85 15.59 7.91
C ASP A 282 -6.87 15.82 6.76
N GLU A 283 -6.02 14.85 6.40
CA GLU A 283 -5.13 14.94 5.25
C GLU A 283 -5.62 14.02 4.10
N LEU A 284 -5.10 14.21 2.88
CA LEU A 284 -5.21 13.23 1.79
C LEU A 284 -4.13 12.15 1.89
N PHE A 285 -4.32 11.01 1.21
CA PHE A 285 -3.37 9.90 1.31
C PHE A 285 -2.10 10.23 0.54
N SER A 286 -1.04 10.52 1.29
CA SER A 286 0.28 10.89 0.76
C SER A 286 1.35 10.10 1.51
N PRO A 287 1.59 8.84 1.11
CA PRO A 287 2.55 7.99 1.81
C PRO A 287 3.96 8.49 1.64
N GLN A 288 4.66 8.58 2.77
CA GLN A 288 6.03 9.05 2.86
C GLN A 288 6.83 8.17 3.81
N TYR A 289 8.09 7.93 3.47
CA TYR A 289 9.04 7.33 4.39
C TYR A 289 9.34 8.25 5.57
N PHE A 290 9.57 7.66 6.74
CA PHE A 290 10.07 8.43 7.87
C PHE A 290 11.47 8.99 7.59
N LYS A 291 11.67 10.26 7.98
CA LYS A 291 12.94 10.98 7.92
C LYS A 291 13.43 11.23 9.35
N GLY A 292 14.73 11.44 9.52
CA GLY A 292 15.32 11.75 10.82
C GLY A 292 16.40 10.74 11.22
N HIS A 293 16.63 10.59 12.52
CA HIS A 293 17.72 9.79 13.09
C HIS A 293 17.18 8.88 14.20
N ARG A 294 17.71 7.65 14.28
CA ARG A 294 17.39 6.75 15.40
C ARG A 294 18.16 7.20 16.65
N LEU A 295 17.44 7.33 17.77
CA LEU A 295 18.08 7.57 19.06
C LEU A 295 18.79 6.30 19.56
N ALA A 296 20.08 6.43 19.90
CA ALA A 296 20.84 5.36 20.53
C ALA A 296 20.55 5.32 22.04
N VAL A 297 19.83 4.29 22.49
CA VAL A 297 19.55 4.08 23.92
C VAL A 297 20.56 3.09 24.47
N LYS A 298 21.39 3.51 25.44
CA LYS A 298 22.58 2.78 25.95
C LYS A 298 22.34 1.32 26.36
N HIS A 299 21.11 0.93 26.68
CA HIS A 299 20.76 -0.40 27.18
C HIS A 299 20.07 -1.31 26.16
N ARG A 300 19.87 -0.89 24.91
CA ARG A 300 19.28 -1.73 23.86
C ARG A 300 20.35 -2.16 22.87
N THR A 301 20.53 -3.47 22.74
CA THR A 301 21.51 -4.10 21.83
C THR A 301 20.99 -4.22 20.40
N ALA A 302 19.68 -4.26 20.20
CA ALA A 302 19.05 -4.40 18.88
C ALA A 302 17.98 -3.32 18.63
N PRO A 303 17.86 -2.83 17.38
CA PRO A 303 16.76 -1.94 17.00
C PRO A 303 15.42 -2.70 17.07
N THR A 304 14.42 -2.10 17.70
CA THR A 304 13.05 -2.65 17.72
C THR A 304 12.25 -2.30 16.46
N LEU A 305 12.72 -1.32 15.68
CA LEU A 305 12.09 -0.83 14.46
C LEU A 305 13.11 -0.84 13.33
N PRO A 306 13.46 -2.01 12.77
CA PRO A 306 14.33 -2.06 11.60
C PRO A 306 13.72 -1.26 10.45
N ARG A 307 14.57 -0.70 9.57
CA ARG A 307 14.12 0.08 8.39
C ARG A 307 13.22 1.27 8.73
N LEU A 308 13.36 1.84 9.95
CA LEU A 308 12.64 3.04 10.36
C LEU A 308 12.95 4.22 9.43
N ILE A 309 14.23 4.48 9.18
CA ILE A 309 14.66 5.55 8.29
C ILE A 309 14.94 4.96 6.93
N HIS A 310 14.15 5.34 5.93
CA HIS A 310 14.41 4.91 4.57
C HIS A 310 15.69 5.57 4.04
N GLY A 311 16.49 4.79 3.33
CA GLY A 311 17.72 5.28 2.76
C GLY A 311 17.48 6.32 1.66
N ARG A 312 18.33 7.34 1.58
CA ARG A 312 18.37 8.20 0.39
C ARG A 312 19.06 7.44 -0.74
N LYS A 313 18.54 7.53 -1.97
CA LYS A 313 19.16 6.96 -3.18
C LYS A 313 19.64 8.06 -4.11
N ALA A 314 20.81 7.89 -4.70
CA ALA A 314 21.37 8.79 -5.70
C ALA A 314 22.03 7.95 -6.78
N GLU A 315 21.94 8.40 -8.02
CA GLU A 315 22.60 7.77 -9.16
C GLU A 315 23.46 8.81 -9.87
N PHE A 316 24.65 8.42 -10.31
CA PHE A 316 25.51 9.27 -11.12
C PHE A 316 26.38 8.44 -12.06
N MET A 317 26.73 9.03 -13.20
CA MET A 317 27.63 8.41 -14.16
C MET A 317 29.09 8.73 -13.80
N LEU A 318 29.97 7.72 -13.88
CA LEU A 318 31.40 7.92 -13.69
C LEU A 318 31.95 8.85 -14.80
N PRO A 319 32.66 9.93 -14.43
CA PRO A 319 33.15 10.91 -15.40
C PRO A 319 34.25 10.33 -16.30
N GLU A 320 34.54 11.01 -17.41
CA GLU A 320 35.72 10.71 -18.22
C GLU A 320 37.01 10.81 -17.40
N GLY A 321 38.01 9.98 -17.73
CA GLY A 321 39.26 9.90 -16.96
C GLY A 321 39.16 9.15 -15.63
N THR A 322 38.02 8.52 -15.32
CA THR A 322 37.87 7.64 -14.17
C THR A 322 38.96 6.57 -14.12
N VAL A 323 39.71 6.52 -13.02
CA VAL A 323 40.74 5.50 -12.76
C VAL A 323 40.13 4.34 -11.97
N PRO A 324 40.16 3.10 -12.46
CA PRO A 324 39.68 1.93 -11.71
C PRO A 324 40.43 1.78 -10.37
N GLY A 325 39.71 1.54 -9.28
CA GLY A 325 40.29 1.53 -7.92
C GLY A 325 40.62 2.92 -7.34
N GLY A 326 40.49 3.98 -8.15
CA GLY A 326 40.76 5.37 -7.78
C GLY A 326 39.70 5.99 -6.88
N LEU A 327 39.89 7.27 -6.54
CA LEU A 327 38.90 8.07 -5.80
C LEU A 327 38.11 8.95 -6.77
N VAL A 328 36.82 9.09 -6.54
CA VAL A 328 35.96 10.07 -7.23
C VAL A 328 35.27 10.96 -6.20
N GLN A 329 35.24 12.27 -6.46
CA GLN A 329 34.49 13.21 -5.65
C GLN A 329 33.16 13.51 -6.36
N VAL A 330 32.05 13.37 -5.64
CA VAL A 330 30.71 13.59 -6.17
C VAL A 330 29.83 14.32 -5.17
N ASN A 331 28.97 15.22 -5.66
CA ASN A 331 27.94 15.83 -4.84
C ASN A 331 26.69 14.93 -4.89
N ILE A 332 26.45 14.18 -3.82
CA ILE A 332 25.27 13.34 -3.68
C ILE A 332 24.62 13.59 -2.34
N PHE A 333 23.29 13.54 -2.29
CA PHE A 333 22.52 13.82 -1.07
C PHE A 333 22.73 15.24 -0.48
N GLY A 334 23.18 16.19 -1.31
CA GLY A 334 23.51 17.55 -0.90
C GLY A 334 24.87 17.68 -0.19
N GLU A 335 25.72 16.66 -0.25
CA GLU A 335 27.03 16.62 0.39
C GLU A 335 28.11 16.21 -0.63
N ASP A 336 29.31 16.77 -0.51
CA ASP A 336 30.46 16.33 -1.29
C ASP A 336 31.06 15.08 -0.65
N VAL A 337 31.00 13.97 -1.38
CA VAL A 337 31.45 12.65 -0.93
C VAL A 337 32.61 12.18 -1.80
N THR A 338 33.67 11.68 -1.16
CA THR A 338 34.75 10.96 -1.86
C THR A 338 34.52 9.47 -1.78
N LEU A 339 34.39 8.82 -2.94
CA LEU A 339 34.16 7.38 -3.06
C LEU A 339 35.37 6.70 -3.66
N ARG A 340 35.79 5.57 -3.08
CA ARG A 340 36.74 4.67 -3.73
C ARG A 340 36.00 3.76 -4.70
N LEU A 341 36.42 3.80 -5.96
CA LEU A 341 35.81 3.04 -7.04
C LEU A 341 36.27 1.58 -7.03
N PRO A 342 35.45 0.66 -7.56
CA PRO A 342 35.87 -0.72 -7.71
C PRO A 342 36.98 -0.87 -8.77
N PRO A 343 37.79 -1.95 -8.73
CA PRO A 343 38.89 -2.15 -9.68
C PRO A 343 38.47 -2.28 -11.16
N ASN A 344 37.17 -2.49 -11.42
CA ASN A 344 36.60 -2.59 -12.76
C ASN A 344 35.74 -1.36 -13.13
N ALA A 345 35.80 -0.27 -12.37
CA ALA A 345 35.09 0.96 -12.72
C ALA A 345 35.71 1.64 -13.93
N ALA A 346 34.87 2.08 -14.87
CA ALA A 346 35.28 2.82 -16.06
C ALA A 346 34.35 4.02 -16.27
N ALA A 347 34.83 5.02 -17.01
CA ALA A 347 34.01 6.15 -17.41
C ALA A 347 32.71 5.67 -18.09
N GLY A 348 31.60 6.32 -17.77
CA GLY A 348 30.28 5.94 -18.26
C GLY A 348 29.61 4.77 -17.54
N HIS A 349 30.24 4.12 -16.55
CA HIS A 349 29.50 3.22 -15.66
C HIS A 349 28.57 4.02 -14.76
N MET A 350 27.38 3.47 -14.48
CA MET A 350 26.44 4.05 -13.52
C MET A 350 26.80 3.61 -12.11
N MET A 351 26.91 4.56 -11.19
CA MET A 351 27.01 4.29 -9.75
C MET A 351 25.67 4.58 -9.09
N ARG A 352 25.18 3.61 -8.31
CA ARG A 352 24.02 3.79 -7.44
C ARG A 352 24.49 3.84 -6.00
N CYS A 353 24.22 4.96 -5.35
CA CYS A 353 24.52 5.20 -3.96
C CYS A 353 23.26 5.12 -3.11
N ARG A 354 23.40 4.55 -1.92
CA ARG A 354 22.34 4.50 -0.92
C ARG A 354 22.90 4.88 0.45
N LEU A 355 22.33 5.92 1.06
CA LEU A 355 22.67 6.37 2.40
C LEU A 355 21.57 5.99 3.40
N VAL A 356 21.86 5.07 4.31
CA VAL A 356 20.93 4.62 5.37
C VAL A 356 21.61 4.81 6.71
N GLU A 357 20.96 5.55 7.62
CA GLU A 357 21.46 5.74 9.01
C GLU A 357 22.94 6.18 9.07
N GLY A 358 23.38 7.03 8.14
CA GLY A 358 24.76 7.54 8.05
C GLY A 358 25.76 6.60 7.34
N VAL A 359 25.34 5.38 6.98
CA VAL A 359 26.15 4.43 6.23
C VAL A 359 25.89 4.60 4.74
N LEU A 360 26.94 4.92 3.99
CA LEU A 360 26.88 5.05 2.54
C LEU A 360 27.33 3.75 1.88
N THR A 361 26.42 3.19 1.09
CA THR A 361 26.72 2.06 0.22
C THR A 361 26.74 2.54 -1.21
N ALA A 362 27.71 2.07 -1.99
CA ALA A 362 27.82 2.38 -3.41
C ALA A 362 27.94 1.07 -4.18
N VAL A 363 27.08 0.89 -5.17
CA VAL A 363 27.11 -0.26 -6.09
C VAL A 363 27.25 0.24 -7.51
N MET A 364 28.12 -0.41 -8.27
CA MET A 364 28.26 -0.13 -9.69
C MET A 364 27.22 -0.94 -10.45
N VAL A 365 26.39 -0.25 -11.24
CA VAL A 365 25.36 -0.84 -12.10
C VAL A 365 25.94 -0.94 -13.50
N ILE A 366 26.33 -2.14 -13.90
CA ILE A 366 26.80 -2.41 -15.25
C ILE A 366 25.55 -2.60 -16.12
N ALA A 367 25.22 -1.61 -16.95
CA ALA A 367 24.17 -1.77 -17.94
C ALA A 367 24.57 -2.94 -18.87
N ALA A 368 23.70 -3.94 -19.01
CA ALA A 368 23.93 -5.00 -19.98
C ALA A 368 24.07 -4.34 -21.35
N SER A 369 25.25 -4.44 -21.97
CA SER A 369 25.48 -3.83 -23.28
C SER A 369 24.43 -4.37 -24.25
N THR A 370 23.60 -3.49 -24.80
CA THR A 370 22.56 -3.82 -25.78
C THR A 370 23.18 -4.10 -27.16
N THR A 371 24.27 -4.85 -27.20
CA THR A 371 24.82 -5.37 -28.45
C THR A 371 23.84 -6.41 -28.97
N PRO A 372 23.27 -6.25 -30.18
CA PRO A 372 22.34 -7.21 -30.75
C PRO A 372 23.10 -8.47 -31.19
N ALA A 373 23.38 -9.38 -30.25
CA ALA A 373 24.00 -10.67 -30.53
C ALA A 373 23.31 -11.77 -29.69
N ILE A 374 22.67 -12.69 -30.41
CA ILE A 374 22.18 -14.04 -30.06
C ILE A 374 21.97 -14.32 -28.55
N ALA A 375 20.69 -14.42 -28.19
CA ALA A 375 20.16 -14.56 -26.83
C ALA A 375 20.82 -15.64 -25.97
N ALA A 376 21.56 -15.22 -24.94
CA ALA A 376 21.78 -15.96 -23.71
C ALA A 376 21.66 -14.99 -22.53
N THR A 377 20.71 -15.24 -21.63
CA THR A 377 20.42 -14.44 -20.43
C THR A 377 21.55 -14.61 -19.40
N ALA A 378 22.58 -13.76 -19.47
CA ALA A 378 23.57 -13.64 -18.38
C ALA A 378 23.02 -12.72 -17.27
N PRO A 379 23.11 -13.10 -15.98
CA PRO A 379 22.69 -12.24 -14.87
C PRO A 379 23.62 -11.02 -14.73
N ALA A 380 23.05 -9.88 -14.35
CA ALA A 380 23.83 -8.68 -14.05
C ALA A 380 24.80 -8.94 -12.87
N ILE A 381 26.10 -8.72 -13.10
CA ILE A 381 27.11 -8.82 -12.04
C ILE A 381 27.01 -7.56 -11.17
N THR A 382 26.57 -7.72 -9.93
CA THR A 382 26.55 -6.64 -8.93
C THR A 382 27.75 -6.80 -8.01
N THR A 383 28.62 -5.77 -7.96
CA THR A 383 29.73 -5.73 -7.00
C THR A 383 29.40 -4.69 -5.94
N SER A 384 29.23 -5.12 -4.69
CA SER A 384 28.92 -4.23 -3.57
C SER A 384 30.16 -3.90 -2.75
N PHE A 385 30.29 -2.62 -2.37
CA PHE A 385 31.33 -2.16 -1.46
C PHE A 385 30.69 -1.27 -0.39
N THR A 386 31.08 -1.47 0.86
CA THR A 386 30.66 -0.66 2.00
C THR A 386 31.80 0.27 2.39
N GLY A 387 31.59 1.57 2.23
CA GLY A 387 32.48 2.59 2.79
C GLY A 387 31.78 3.24 3.98
N GLU A 388 32.47 3.38 5.12
CA GLU A 388 32.01 4.37 6.08
C GLU A 388 32.23 5.76 5.46
N LEU A 389 31.22 6.62 5.57
CA LEU A 389 31.39 8.04 5.31
C LEU A 389 32.40 8.55 6.34
N GLN A 390 33.67 8.57 5.96
CA GLN A 390 34.62 9.45 6.60
C GLN A 390 34.12 10.85 6.25
N LYS A 391 33.40 11.48 7.19
CA LYS A 391 33.28 12.93 7.19
C LYS A 391 34.71 13.44 7.15
N VAL A 392 35.18 13.81 5.96
CA VAL A 392 36.36 14.64 5.82
C VAL A 392 35.94 15.89 6.56
N GLY A 393 36.38 16.01 7.82
CA GLY A 393 36.06 17.15 8.63
C GLY A 393 36.38 18.36 7.78
N LEU A 394 35.40 19.24 7.58
CA LEU A 394 35.62 20.56 7.03
C LEU A 394 36.85 21.08 7.75
N LEU A 395 37.99 21.09 7.06
CA LEU A 395 39.18 21.80 7.48
C LEU A 395 38.68 23.24 7.54
N LYS A 396 38.29 23.67 8.74
CA LYS A 396 38.13 25.08 9.05
C LYS A 396 39.50 25.66 8.74
N ASN A 397 39.63 26.30 7.57
CA ASN A 397 40.80 27.10 7.27
C ASN A 397 40.95 28.06 8.46
N PRO A 398 42.05 27.99 9.24
CA PRO A 398 42.33 29.03 10.20
C PRO A 398 42.55 30.31 9.39
N ALA A 399 41.67 31.28 9.60
CA ALA A 399 41.91 32.67 9.18
C ALA A 399 42.98 33.29 10.09
#